data_AF-A0A4R2H362-F1
#
_entry.id   AF-A0A4R2H362-F1
#
_cell.length_a   1.000
_cell.length_b   1.000
_cell.length_c   1.000
_cell.angle_alpha   90.00
_cell.angle_beta   90.00
_cell.angle_gamma   90.00
#
_symmetry.space_group_name_H-M   'P 1'
#
loop_
_entity.id
_entity.type
_entity.pdbx_description
1 polymer ?
#
loop_
_entity_poly.entity_id
_entity_poly.type
_entity_poly.pdbx_seq_one_letter_code
_entity_poly.pdbx_strand_id
1 'polypeptide(L)'
;MPRRQCADAHRQISTVSRFRIGLLRSPAVVSATLLPLLGAGAVDGGLDSHRLSAVVHHVAGVVGGPARPVADIVRSTVDPDRSETIQVRTPAARVETALLTASPSDRSQVLAAAAAAGSLQQPYVLKAFAAGHSADEVVRFADSINGRSPVWLRKHLNLIEPDGPWLVTYHAALVKQVDDTTCGSTVIVMARAMTDPIYAFDLTTGGGTRAAATADEFEARLAAEEQRIHGATNTLWPEKLGTTPSGISAELNRHVDALGARYEVRIAGQAPGGRKARHAAVAAAESGQPVPVLVGDWLPRHYVLLIGVDRAGLLFYEPTEATLVRIGIQDFLGGDVSALGFPHVHAVITPSH
;
A
#
# COMPACT_ATOMS: atom_id res chain seq x y z
N MET A 1 -15.06 -32.71 21.50
CA MET A 1 -16.12 -31.69 21.44
C MET A 1 -16.07 -30.85 22.71
N PRO A 2 -16.47 -29.56 22.70
CA PRO A 2 -16.95 -28.73 21.57
C PRO A 2 -15.89 -27.65 21.19
N ARG A 3 -15.67 -27.12 19.97
CA ARG A 3 -16.44 -26.89 18.73
C ARG A 3 -17.83 -26.27 18.96
N ARG A 4 -17.89 -24.96 19.26
CA ARG A 4 -19.07 -24.05 19.10
C ARG A 4 -18.84 -22.65 19.74
N GLN A 5 -17.79 -21.90 19.38
CA GLN A 5 -17.67 -20.51 19.90
C GLN A 5 -17.26 -19.43 18.89
N CYS A 6 -16.85 -19.76 17.66
CA CYS A 6 -16.62 -18.74 16.63
C CYS A 6 -17.88 -18.32 15.87
N ALA A 7 -19.04 -18.98 16.07
CA ALA A 7 -20.25 -18.71 15.29
C ALA A 7 -21.22 -17.68 15.92
N ASP A 8 -21.09 -17.35 17.20
CA ASP A 8 -22.10 -16.56 17.93
C ASP A 8 -21.85 -15.04 17.91
N ALA A 9 -20.72 -14.56 17.39
CA ALA A 9 -20.49 -13.13 17.16
C ALA A 9 -21.24 -12.58 15.92
N HIS A 10 -21.72 -13.45 15.02
CA HIS A 10 -22.29 -13.06 13.72
C HIS A 10 -23.80 -12.76 13.69
N ARG A 11 -24.49 -12.67 14.85
CA ARG A 11 -25.97 -12.56 14.87
C ARG A 11 -26.59 -11.33 15.55
N GLN A 12 -25.83 -10.25 15.77
CA GLN A 12 -26.37 -9.03 16.40
C GLN A 12 -26.30 -7.73 15.58
N ILE A 13 -25.80 -7.73 14.34
CA ILE A 13 -25.69 -6.49 13.54
C ILE A 13 -26.81 -6.34 12.48
N SER A 14 -27.65 -7.37 12.27
CA SER A 14 -28.73 -7.31 11.27
C SER A 14 -30.11 -6.99 11.85
N THR A 15 -30.28 -5.81 12.47
CA THR A 15 -31.61 -5.21 12.61
C THR A 15 -31.52 -3.70 12.82
N VAL A 16 -32.43 -2.96 12.16
CA VAL A 16 -32.64 -1.49 12.21
C VAL A 16 -31.69 -0.72 11.26
N SER A 17 -32.09 -0.01 10.21
CA SER A 17 -33.32 0.76 9.98
C SER A 17 -33.61 0.94 8.48
N ARG A 18 -34.87 0.77 8.10
CA ARG A 18 -35.41 1.17 6.79
C ARG A 18 -35.52 2.70 6.76
N PHE A 19 -34.91 3.38 5.78
CA PHE A 19 -35.24 4.77 5.48
C PHE A 19 -35.83 4.92 4.08
N ARG A 20 -36.94 5.65 4.03
CA ARG A 20 -37.86 5.87 2.91
C ARG A 20 -37.21 6.62 1.75
N ILE A 21 -37.48 6.12 0.55
CA ILE A 21 -37.34 6.83 -0.72
C ILE A 21 -38.39 7.96 -0.77
N GLY A 22 -37.94 9.20 -0.87
CA GLY A 22 -38.76 10.37 -1.17
C GLY A 22 -38.46 10.84 -2.60
N LEU A 23 -39.44 10.69 -3.49
CA LEU A 23 -39.48 11.33 -4.80
C LEU A 23 -39.37 12.85 -4.65
N LEU A 24 -38.44 13.50 -5.35
CA LEU A 24 -38.60 14.89 -5.76
C LEU A 24 -38.16 15.09 -7.22
N ARG A 25 -39.00 15.86 -7.90
CA ARG A 25 -39.12 16.07 -9.34
C ARG A 25 -38.02 16.97 -9.90
N SER A 26 -37.65 16.71 -11.15
CA SER A 26 -36.94 17.63 -12.06
C SER A 26 -37.73 18.92 -12.31
N PRO A 27 -37.05 20.00 -12.75
CA PRO A 27 -37.14 20.48 -14.14
C PRO A 27 -35.73 20.72 -14.74
N ALA A 28 -35.39 20.24 -15.93
CA ALA A 28 -35.72 20.73 -17.28
C ALA A 28 -34.94 22.00 -17.74
N VAL A 29 -34.20 21.82 -18.85
CA VAL A 29 -33.72 22.81 -19.85
C VAL A 29 -32.51 23.67 -19.43
N VAL A 30 -31.37 23.68 -20.12
CA VAL A 30 -31.09 24.34 -21.43
C VAL A 30 -30.04 23.59 -22.26
N SER A 31 -30.32 23.50 -23.56
CA SER A 31 -29.45 23.02 -24.65
C SER A 31 -28.33 23.99 -25.01
N ALA A 32 -27.18 23.46 -25.45
CA ALA A 32 -26.34 24.13 -26.45
C ALA A 32 -25.58 23.09 -27.28
N THR A 33 -26.08 22.90 -28.49
CA THR A 33 -25.48 22.17 -29.60
C THR A 33 -24.43 23.06 -30.27
N LEU A 34 -23.25 22.53 -30.60
CA LEU A 34 -22.49 22.96 -31.78
C LEU A 34 -21.50 21.86 -32.22
N LEU A 35 -21.65 21.46 -33.47
CA LEU A 35 -20.83 20.55 -34.28
C LEU A 35 -20.51 21.33 -35.58
N PRO A 36 -19.73 20.80 -36.56
CA PRO A 36 -18.27 20.90 -36.74
C PRO A 36 -17.86 21.61 -38.05
N LEU A 37 -16.55 21.82 -38.29
CA LEU A 37 -15.97 22.13 -39.61
C LEU A 37 -14.58 21.43 -39.68
N LEU A 38 -14.47 20.27 -40.35
CA LEU A 38 -14.06 20.04 -41.76
C LEU A 38 -12.59 20.36 -42.08
N GLY A 39 -11.87 19.37 -42.62
CA GLY A 39 -10.58 19.55 -43.30
C GLY A 39 -9.76 18.27 -43.48
N ALA A 40 -10.16 17.41 -44.43
CA ALA A 40 -9.34 16.32 -44.94
C ALA A 40 -8.27 16.84 -45.91
N GLY A 41 -7.09 16.20 -45.93
CA GLY A 41 -6.06 16.43 -46.94
C GLY A 41 -4.88 15.48 -46.75
N ALA A 42 -4.89 14.37 -47.49
CA ALA A 42 -3.73 13.49 -47.69
C ALA A 42 -3.04 13.87 -49.00
N VAL A 43 -1.71 13.98 -49.01
CA VAL A 43 -0.82 13.56 -50.12
C VAL A 43 0.65 13.49 -49.68
N ASP A 44 1.35 12.58 -50.36
CA ASP A 44 2.71 12.06 -50.23
C ASP A 44 3.89 13.03 -50.13
N GLY A 45 4.98 12.49 -49.57
CA GLY A 45 6.31 12.60 -50.18
C GLY A 45 7.38 13.40 -49.42
N GLY A 46 8.46 12.71 -49.01
CA GLY A 46 9.78 13.33 -48.81
C GLY A 46 10.25 13.47 -47.36
N LEU A 47 11.15 12.56 -46.96
CA LEU A 47 11.98 12.68 -45.76
C LEU A 47 12.87 13.93 -45.88
N ASP A 48 12.61 14.94 -45.06
CA ASP A 48 13.42 16.17 -45.00
C ASP A 48 14.12 16.28 -43.64
N SER A 49 15.45 16.23 -43.67
CA SER A 49 16.39 16.13 -42.55
C SER A 49 16.49 17.39 -41.69
N HIS A 50 15.66 18.39 -41.94
CA HIS A 50 15.64 19.66 -41.22
C HIS A 50 14.58 19.77 -40.10
N ARG A 51 13.69 18.78 -39.92
CA ARG A 51 12.73 18.76 -38.79
C ARG A 51 13.19 17.98 -37.54
N LEU A 52 14.28 17.22 -37.65
CA LEU A 52 14.90 16.53 -36.49
C LEU A 52 15.70 17.49 -35.60
N SER A 53 16.14 18.64 -36.10
CA SER A 53 16.88 19.63 -35.31
C SER A 53 15.96 20.44 -34.37
N ALA A 54 14.68 20.59 -34.70
CA ALA A 54 13.73 21.37 -33.89
C ALA A 54 13.24 20.63 -32.63
N VAL A 55 13.25 19.29 -32.63
CA VAL A 55 12.91 18.48 -31.44
C VAL A 55 14.10 18.32 -30.51
N VAL A 56 15.34 18.31 -31.05
CA VAL A 56 16.57 18.28 -30.25
C VAL A 56 16.84 19.63 -29.56
N HIS A 57 16.46 20.76 -30.17
CA HIS A 57 16.63 22.07 -29.53
C HIS A 57 15.53 22.46 -28.54
N HIS A 58 14.32 21.87 -28.61
CA HIS A 58 13.28 22.13 -27.60
C HIS A 58 13.49 21.33 -26.30
N VAL A 59 14.24 20.23 -26.35
CA VAL A 59 14.65 19.46 -25.15
C VAL A 59 15.93 20.03 -24.51
N ALA A 60 16.78 20.73 -25.26
CA ALA A 60 17.96 21.42 -24.71
C ALA A 60 17.65 22.76 -24.01
N GLY A 61 16.46 23.34 -24.23
CA GLY A 61 16.06 24.64 -23.66
C GLY A 61 15.39 24.59 -22.28
N VAL A 62 15.05 23.40 -21.76
CA VAL A 62 14.38 23.22 -20.45
C VAL A 62 15.36 22.81 -19.35
N VAL A 63 16.63 22.55 -19.67
CA VAL A 63 17.69 22.15 -18.70
C VAL A 63 18.71 23.28 -18.49
N GLY A 64 18.25 24.53 -18.56
CA GLY A 64 19.07 25.74 -18.31
C GLY A 64 18.85 26.38 -16.93
N GLY A 65 18.08 25.76 -16.04
CA GLY A 65 17.96 26.18 -14.63
C GLY A 65 19.01 25.48 -13.78
N PRO A 66 19.43 26.06 -12.64
CA PRO A 66 20.28 25.34 -11.70
C PRO A 66 19.62 24.00 -11.36
N ALA A 67 20.39 22.92 -11.38
CA ALA A 67 19.91 21.60 -10.98
C ALA A 67 19.15 21.73 -9.66
N ARG A 68 17.84 21.48 -9.68
CA ARG A 68 17.04 21.56 -8.45
C ARG A 68 17.64 20.54 -7.48
N PRO A 69 17.94 20.90 -6.22
CA PRO A 69 18.40 19.96 -5.22
C PRO A 69 17.45 18.75 -5.17
N VAL A 70 17.98 17.54 -4.98
CA VAL A 70 17.16 16.31 -4.83
C VAL A 70 16.07 16.52 -3.76
N ALA A 71 16.40 17.23 -2.68
CA ALA A 71 15.47 17.62 -1.63
C ALA A 71 14.27 18.47 -2.13
N ASP A 72 14.43 19.29 -3.16
CA ASP A 72 13.35 20.12 -3.71
C ASP A 72 12.44 19.34 -4.68
N ILE A 73 12.99 18.34 -5.40
CA ILE A 73 12.19 17.38 -6.18
C ILE A 73 11.35 16.53 -5.23
N VAL A 74 11.97 16.02 -4.16
CA VAL A 74 11.32 15.20 -3.14
C VAL A 74 10.27 15.99 -2.37
N ARG A 75 10.53 17.26 -2.02
CA ARG A 75 9.54 18.12 -1.35
C ARG A 75 8.38 18.54 -2.24
N SER A 76 8.60 18.85 -3.53
CA SER A 76 7.48 19.23 -4.41
C SER A 76 6.59 18.05 -4.80
N THR A 77 7.03 16.81 -4.58
CA THR A 77 6.20 15.60 -4.64
C THR A 77 5.44 15.32 -3.33
N VAL A 78 5.63 16.12 -2.28
CA VAL A 78 5.03 15.93 -0.94
C VAL A 78 4.43 17.26 -0.47
N ASP A 79 3.25 17.61 -0.99
CA ASP A 79 2.47 18.82 -0.63
C ASP A 79 1.49 18.49 0.54
N PRO A 80 0.98 19.45 1.35
CA PRO A 80 0.70 19.27 2.77
C PRO A 80 -0.79 19.03 3.06
N ASP A 81 -1.61 18.78 2.03
CA ASP A 81 -3.02 18.46 2.25
C ASP A 81 -3.13 16.98 2.62
N ARG A 82 -3.60 16.74 3.85
CA ARG A 82 -3.53 15.47 4.59
C ARG A 82 -4.32 14.30 3.98
N SER A 83 -4.77 14.42 2.73
CA SER A 83 -5.61 13.45 2.02
C SER A 83 -4.85 12.59 1.00
N GLU A 84 -3.52 12.71 0.89
CA GLU A 84 -2.73 11.66 0.22
C GLU A 84 -2.66 10.42 1.12
N THR A 85 -3.53 9.47 0.79
CA THR A 85 -3.56 8.04 1.17
C THR A 85 -2.31 7.61 1.92
N ILE A 86 -2.46 7.18 3.18
CA ILE A 86 -1.40 6.65 4.08
C ILE A 86 -0.45 5.65 3.36
N GLN A 87 -0.93 5.02 2.29
CA GLN A 87 -0.27 3.99 1.48
C GLN A 87 0.69 4.52 0.39
N VAL A 88 0.46 5.72 -0.15
CA VAL A 88 1.32 6.27 -1.23
C VAL A 88 2.55 6.98 -0.67
N ARG A 89 2.53 7.32 0.62
CA ARG A 89 3.66 7.94 1.31
C ARG A 89 4.75 6.92 1.59
N THR A 90 5.64 6.73 0.63
CA THR A 90 7.01 6.41 1.00
C THR A 90 7.54 7.57 1.82
N PRO A 91 8.19 7.33 2.98
CA PRO A 91 8.93 8.38 3.65
C PRO A 91 9.83 9.10 2.63
N ALA A 92 9.63 10.40 2.44
CA ALA A 92 10.43 11.23 1.53
C ALA A 92 11.95 10.97 1.71
N ALA A 93 12.36 10.78 2.97
CA ALA A 93 13.71 10.41 3.36
C ALA A 93 14.22 9.10 2.72
N ARG A 94 13.37 8.10 2.50
CA ARG A 94 13.76 6.83 1.84
C ARG A 94 14.04 7.03 0.36
N VAL A 95 13.19 7.79 -0.34
CA VAL A 95 13.43 8.13 -1.75
C VAL A 95 14.72 8.92 -1.88
N GLU A 96 14.92 9.93 -1.03
CA GLU A 96 16.14 10.72 -0.99
C GLU A 96 17.37 9.84 -0.72
N THR A 97 17.32 8.99 0.30
CA THR A 97 18.43 8.07 0.63
C THR A 97 18.76 7.17 -0.55
N ALA A 98 17.76 6.51 -1.15
CA ALA A 98 17.96 5.61 -2.27
C ALA A 98 18.62 6.32 -3.47
N LEU A 99 18.16 7.53 -3.81
CA LEU A 99 18.76 8.33 -4.89
C LEU A 99 20.18 8.80 -4.57
N LEU A 100 20.48 9.14 -3.32
CA LEU A 100 21.82 9.58 -2.91
C LEU A 100 22.84 8.45 -2.90
N THR A 101 22.41 7.23 -2.57
CA THR A 101 23.29 6.04 -2.54
C THR A 101 23.46 5.37 -3.89
N ALA A 102 22.56 5.62 -4.84
CA ALA A 102 22.58 5.03 -6.17
C ALA A 102 23.79 5.46 -7.00
N SER A 103 24.18 4.61 -7.96
CA SER A 103 25.17 5.00 -8.97
C SER A 103 24.66 6.21 -9.79
N PRO A 104 25.53 7.06 -10.34
CA PRO A 104 25.10 8.17 -11.19
C PRO A 104 24.25 7.74 -12.38
N SER A 105 24.52 6.55 -12.94
CA SER A 105 23.77 5.97 -14.05
C SER A 105 22.35 5.57 -13.61
N ASP A 106 22.24 4.75 -12.56
CA ASP A 106 20.95 4.28 -12.05
C ASP A 106 20.07 5.44 -11.61
N ARG A 107 20.66 6.40 -10.88
CA ARG A 107 19.95 7.61 -10.47
C ARG A 107 19.41 8.39 -11.66
N SER A 108 20.22 8.56 -12.71
CA SER A 108 19.81 9.25 -13.94
C SER A 108 18.66 8.53 -14.64
N GLN A 109 18.76 7.20 -14.76
CA GLN A 109 17.72 6.37 -15.39
C GLN A 109 16.39 6.43 -14.63
N VAL A 110 16.43 6.27 -13.31
CA VAL A 110 15.23 6.33 -12.45
C VAL A 110 14.58 7.70 -12.50
N LEU A 111 15.37 8.79 -12.41
CA LEU A 111 14.82 10.14 -12.50
C LEU A 111 14.23 10.44 -13.88
N ALA A 112 14.85 9.95 -14.96
CA ALA A 112 14.31 10.07 -16.31
C ALA A 112 12.99 9.30 -16.46
N ALA A 113 12.92 8.06 -15.96
CA ALA A 113 11.70 7.26 -15.97
C ALA A 113 10.58 7.92 -15.16
N ALA A 114 10.90 8.43 -13.96
CA ALA A 114 9.96 9.11 -13.09
C ALA A 114 9.41 10.40 -13.73
N ALA A 115 10.27 11.18 -14.40
CA ALA A 115 9.86 12.38 -15.13
C ALA A 115 8.99 12.05 -16.36
N ALA A 116 9.30 10.96 -17.08
CA ALA A 116 8.54 10.53 -18.25
C ALA A 116 7.16 9.93 -17.91
N ALA A 117 7.01 9.29 -16.73
CA ALA A 117 5.79 8.62 -16.32
C ALA A 117 4.62 9.59 -16.03
N GLY A 118 4.89 10.88 -15.85
CA GLY A 118 3.91 11.91 -15.49
C GLY A 118 3.66 12.01 -13.98
N SER A 119 3.03 13.11 -13.54
CA SER A 119 2.91 13.46 -12.11
C SER A 119 2.14 12.45 -11.27
N LEU A 120 1.19 11.71 -11.85
CA LEU A 120 0.40 10.71 -11.13
C LEU A 120 1.18 9.41 -10.88
N GLN A 121 2.05 9.01 -11.80
CA GLN A 121 2.83 7.78 -11.75
C GLN A 121 4.16 7.99 -11.03
N GLN A 122 4.75 9.18 -11.15
CA GLN A 122 6.06 9.53 -10.60
C GLN A 122 6.27 9.06 -9.15
N PRO A 123 5.31 9.25 -8.20
CA PRO A 123 5.48 8.79 -6.83
C PRO A 123 5.66 7.27 -6.72
N TYR A 124 4.94 6.48 -7.53
CA TYR A 124 5.06 5.02 -7.55
C TYR A 124 6.41 4.56 -8.11
N VAL A 125 6.92 5.24 -9.13
CA VAL A 125 8.24 4.95 -9.72
C VAL A 125 9.34 5.18 -8.68
N LEU A 126 9.31 6.33 -8.00
CA LEU A 126 10.28 6.65 -6.95
C LEU A 126 10.15 5.72 -5.74
N LYS A 127 8.93 5.36 -5.37
CA LYS A 127 8.65 4.39 -4.31
C LYS A 127 9.18 2.99 -4.64
N ALA A 128 9.01 2.52 -5.87
CA ALA A 128 9.58 1.25 -6.32
C ALA A 128 11.10 1.25 -6.21
N PHE A 129 11.77 2.33 -6.62
CA PHE A 129 13.22 2.44 -6.44
C PHE A 129 13.62 2.45 -4.96
N ALA A 130 12.90 3.19 -4.13
CA ALA A 130 13.12 3.23 -2.68
C ALA A 130 12.80 1.90 -1.97
N ALA A 131 12.12 0.98 -2.64
CA ALA A 131 11.86 -0.38 -2.18
C ALA A 131 12.99 -1.38 -2.56
N GLY A 132 14.08 -0.89 -3.17
CA GLY A 132 15.28 -1.68 -3.46
C GLY A 132 15.31 -2.32 -4.85
N HIS A 133 14.35 -2.00 -5.73
CA HIS A 133 14.34 -2.49 -7.11
C HIS A 133 15.44 -1.85 -7.94
N SER A 134 15.99 -2.61 -8.89
CA SER A 134 17.01 -2.10 -9.82
C SER A 134 16.45 -1.02 -10.75
N ALA A 135 17.32 -0.18 -11.32
CA ALA A 135 16.90 0.85 -12.27
C ALA A 135 16.14 0.24 -13.47
N ASP A 136 16.59 -0.91 -14.00
CA ASP A 136 15.94 -1.62 -15.10
C ASP A 136 14.54 -2.15 -14.74
N GLU A 137 14.35 -2.64 -13.51
CA GLU A 137 13.03 -3.04 -13.00
C GLU A 137 12.09 -1.83 -12.87
N VAL A 138 12.60 -0.73 -12.34
CA VAL A 138 11.84 0.51 -12.15
C VAL A 138 11.42 1.11 -13.49
N VAL A 139 12.29 1.08 -14.50
CA VAL A 139 11.96 1.54 -15.87
C VAL A 139 10.84 0.68 -16.48
N ARG A 140 10.96 -0.66 -16.41
CA ARG A 140 9.92 -1.57 -16.91
C ARG A 140 8.58 -1.40 -16.18
N PHE A 141 8.65 -1.17 -14.87
CA PHE A 141 7.47 -0.85 -14.07
C PHE A 141 6.83 0.47 -14.50
N ALA A 142 7.62 1.53 -14.67
CA ALA A 142 7.15 2.83 -15.16
C ALA A 142 6.39 2.71 -16.49
N ASP A 143 6.92 1.93 -17.44
CA ASP A 143 6.27 1.66 -18.74
C ASP A 143 4.94 0.91 -18.61
N SER A 144 4.81 0.05 -17.59
CA SER A 144 3.61 -0.76 -17.32
C SER A 144 2.47 0.08 -16.75
N ILE A 145 2.80 1.14 -16.00
CA ILE A 145 1.85 2.06 -15.36
C ILE A 145 1.63 3.37 -16.12
N ASN A 146 2.39 3.60 -17.20
CA ASN A 146 2.26 4.79 -18.04
C ASN A 146 0.85 4.92 -18.65
N GLY A 147 0.30 6.13 -18.65
CA GLY A 147 -1.02 6.45 -19.20
C GLY A 147 -2.20 5.86 -18.43
N ARG A 148 -1.98 5.22 -17.27
CA ARG A 148 -3.05 4.66 -16.45
C ARG A 148 -3.80 5.74 -15.68
N SER A 149 -5.10 5.53 -15.51
CA SER A 149 -5.94 6.45 -14.75
C SER A 149 -5.59 6.41 -13.24
N PRO A 150 -5.86 7.48 -12.49
CA PRO A 150 -5.69 7.48 -11.04
C PRO A 150 -6.41 6.32 -10.34
N VAL A 151 -7.61 5.96 -10.82
CA VAL A 151 -8.39 4.82 -10.29
C VAL A 151 -7.67 3.50 -10.54
N TRP A 152 -7.11 3.32 -11.74
CA TRP A 152 -6.35 2.11 -12.05
C TRP A 152 -5.10 2.01 -11.19
N LEU A 153 -4.34 3.11 -11.04
CA LEU A 153 -3.11 3.13 -10.23
C LEU A 153 -3.40 2.75 -8.78
N ARG A 154 -4.41 3.39 -8.15
CA ARG A 154 -4.77 3.06 -6.77
C ARG A 154 -5.17 1.59 -6.63
N LYS A 155 -6.01 1.09 -7.52
CA LYS A 155 -6.52 -0.28 -7.48
C LYS A 155 -5.43 -1.36 -7.61
N HIS A 156 -4.35 -1.09 -8.33
CA HIS A 156 -3.30 -2.07 -8.61
C HIS A 156 -2.04 -1.89 -7.77
N LEU A 157 -1.81 -0.68 -7.25
CA LEU A 157 -0.58 -0.34 -6.54
C LEU A 157 -0.81 -0.07 -5.05
N ASN A 158 -2.07 0.00 -4.60
CA ASN A 158 -2.46 0.12 -3.20
C ASN A 158 -3.58 -0.88 -2.88
N LEU A 159 -3.25 -1.99 -2.21
CA LEU A 159 -4.28 -2.97 -1.81
C LEU A 159 -5.20 -2.45 -0.69
N ILE A 160 -4.78 -1.42 0.03
CA ILE A 160 -5.58 -0.76 1.07
C ILE A 160 -5.88 0.66 0.63
N GLU A 161 -7.12 1.08 0.80
CA GLU A 161 -7.53 2.48 0.72
C GLU A 161 -8.02 2.90 2.12
N PRO A 162 -7.21 3.59 2.94
CA PRO A 162 -7.58 4.00 4.30
C PRO A 162 -8.80 4.91 4.36
N ASP A 163 -9.01 5.73 3.32
CA ASP A 163 -10.19 6.58 3.14
C ASP A 163 -11.28 5.90 2.29
N GLY A 164 -11.05 4.63 1.92
CA GLY A 164 -11.95 3.82 1.11
C GLY A 164 -13.01 3.11 1.96
N PRO A 165 -13.68 2.10 1.37
CA PRO A 165 -14.58 1.25 2.12
C PRO A 165 -13.83 0.60 3.30
N TRP A 166 -14.52 0.45 4.43
CA TRP A 166 -14.00 -0.30 5.59
C TRP A 166 -13.77 -1.79 5.30
N LEU A 167 -14.08 -2.25 4.08
CA LEU A 167 -13.83 -3.57 3.55
C LEU A 167 -12.74 -3.49 2.47
N VAL A 168 -11.67 -4.25 2.64
CA VAL A 168 -10.50 -4.28 1.77
C VAL A 168 -10.72 -5.32 0.67
N THR A 169 -10.80 -4.86 -0.58
CA THR A 169 -11.13 -5.72 -1.72
C THR A 169 -10.32 -5.42 -2.96
N TYR A 170 -10.16 -6.43 -3.82
CA TYR A 170 -9.68 -6.28 -5.19
C TYR A 170 -10.67 -6.94 -6.17
N HIS A 171 -11.25 -6.19 -7.10
CA HIS A 171 -12.25 -6.72 -8.05
C HIS A 171 -13.41 -7.51 -7.38
N ALA A 172 -13.81 -7.11 -6.17
CA ALA A 172 -14.77 -7.78 -5.27
C ALA A 172 -14.25 -9.02 -4.52
N ALA A 173 -13.04 -9.51 -4.81
CA ALA A 173 -12.34 -10.47 -3.95
C ALA A 173 -11.99 -9.81 -2.62
N LEU A 174 -12.23 -10.51 -1.51
CA LEU A 174 -11.78 -10.06 -0.20
C LEU A 174 -10.27 -10.28 -0.08
N VAL A 175 -9.56 -9.25 0.35
CA VAL A 175 -8.15 -9.42 0.76
C VAL A 175 -8.19 -9.92 2.19
N LYS A 176 -8.38 -11.23 2.39
CA LYS A 176 -8.49 -11.87 3.71
C LYS A 176 -7.52 -13.04 3.84
N GLN A 177 -7.23 -13.43 5.08
CA GLN A 177 -6.47 -14.64 5.36
C GLN A 177 -7.19 -15.89 4.82
N VAL A 178 -6.41 -16.83 4.28
CA VAL A 178 -6.91 -18.09 3.72
C VAL A 178 -7.49 -19.03 4.77
N ASP A 179 -6.90 -19.08 5.96
CA ASP A 179 -7.28 -19.99 7.05
C ASP A 179 -7.00 -19.39 8.43
N ASP A 180 -7.41 -20.06 9.51
CA ASP A 180 -7.28 -19.58 10.91
C ASP A 180 -5.83 -19.39 11.39
N THR A 181 -4.82 -19.79 10.61
CA THR A 181 -3.40 -19.73 10.98
C THR A 181 -2.58 -18.73 10.16
N THR A 182 -3.16 -18.19 9.09
CA THR A 182 -2.48 -17.31 8.12
C THR A 182 -2.60 -15.81 8.44
N CYS A 183 -3.26 -15.40 9.53
CA CYS A 183 -3.30 -13.98 9.93
C CYS A 183 -1.90 -13.32 9.95
N GLY A 184 -0.88 -14.05 10.40
CA GLY A 184 0.51 -13.60 10.40
C GLY A 184 1.12 -13.43 9.00
N SER A 185 0.87 -14.36 8.09
CA SER A 185 1.36 -14.24 6.70
C SER A 185 0.61 -13.17 5.94
N THR A 186 -0.71 -13.04 6.10
CA THR A 186 -1.52 -11.99 5.49
C THR A 186 -1.03 -10.59 5.91
N VAL A 187 -0.72 -10.34 7.19
CA VAL A 187 -0.19 -9.03 7.59
C VAL A 187 1.18 -8.73 6.98
N ILE A 188 2.01 -9.74 6.69
CA ILE A 188 3.28 -9.56 5.96
C ILE A 188 3.02 -9.22 4.50
N VAL A 189 2.11 -9.93 3.83
CA VAL A 189 1.70 -9.63 2.44
C VAL A 189 1.26 -8.18 2.35
N MET A 190 0.37 -7.77 3.25
CA MET A 190 -0.13 -6.40 3.27
C MET A 190 1.00 -5.42 3.55
N ALA A 191 1.83 -5.63 4.59
CA ALA A 191 2.96 -4.74 4.89
C ALA A 191 3.88 -4.53 3.68
N ARG A 192 4.19 -5.60 2.93
CA ARG A 192 5.01 -5.52 1.71
C ARG A 192 4.29 -4.77 0.59
N ALA A 193 3.02 -5.07 0.32
CA ALA A 193 2.23 -4.38 -0.70
C ALA A 193 2.06 -2.89 -0.39
N MET A 194 2.01 -2.52 0.90
CA MET A 194 1.99 -1.12 1.33
C MET A 194 3.29 -0.39 1.01
N THR A 195 4.44 -1.06 1.00
CA THR A 195 5.75 -0.41 0.83
C THR A 195 6.39 -0.61 -0.55
N ASP A 196 5.96 -1.62 -1.29
CA ASP A 196 6.52 -2.03 -2.58
C ASP A 196 5.43 -2.08 -3.68
N PRO A 197 5.38 -1.06 -4.57
CA PRO A 197 4.41 -0.99 -5.66
C PRO A 197 4.57 -2.07 -6.70
N ILE A 198 5.79 -2.59 -6.93
CA ILE A 198 6.01 -3.68 -7.88
C ILE A 198 5.44 -4.96 -7.27
N TYR A 199 5.63 -5.21 -5.98
CA TYR A 199 5.01 -6.34 -5.30
C TYR A 199 3.47 -6.26 -5.31
N ALA A 200 2.88 -5.08 -5.04
CA ALA A 200 1.44 -4.88 -5.17
C ALA A 200 0.93 -5.08 -6.61
N PHE A 201 1.68 -4.57 -7.58
CA PHE A 201 1.40 -4.76 -9.00
C PHE A 201 1.43 -6.24 -9.41
N ASP A 202 2.43 -6.99 -8.95
CA ASP A 202 2.56 -8.41 -9.25
C ASP A 202 1.43 -9.24 -8.64
N LEU A 203 0.99 -8.91 -7.42
CA LEU A 203 -0.18 -9.55 -6.81
C LEU A 203 -1.46 -9.30 -7.63
N THR A 204 -1.63 -8.09 -8.17
CA THR A 204 -2.85 -7.68 -8.88
C THR A 204 -2.83 -7.91 -10.38
N THR A 205 -1.68 -8.29 -10.96
CA THR A 205 -1.55 -8.49 -12.43
C THR A 205 -0.79 -9.76 -12.80
N GLY A 206 -0.10 -10.40 -11.85
CA GLY A 206 0.77 -11.56 -12.09
C GLY A 206 2.13 -11.22 -12.71
N GLY A 207 2.57 -9.96 -12.62
CA GLY A 207 3.86 -9.49 -13.17
C GLY A 207 3.94 -9.49 -14.70
N GLY A 208 2.80 -9.74 -15.37
CA GLY A 208 2.67 -9.82 -16.81
C GLY A 208 2.06 -8.55 -17.43
N THR A 209 1.56 -8.69 -18.65
CA THR A 209 1.01 -7.60 -19.47
C THR A 209 0.01 -6.72 -18.71
N ARG A 210 -0.25 -5.52 -19.26
CA ARG A 210 -1.19 -4.47 -18.83
C ARG A 210 -2.60 -4.90 -18.35
N ALA A 211 -2.99 -6.17 -18.40
CA ALA A 211 -4.29 -6.66 -17.95
C ALA A 211 -4.36 -6.79 -16.42
N ALA A 212 -5.48 -6.35 -15.85
CA ALA A 212 -5.83 -6.58 -14.45
C ALA A 212 -6.14 -8.06 -14.23
N ALA A 213 -5.79 -8.60 -13.06
CA ALA A 213 -6.26 -9.92 -12.66
C ALA A 213 -7.78 -9.92 -12.49
N THR A 214 -8.41 -11.04 -12.82
CA THR A 214 -9.75 -11.36 -12.35
C THR A 214 -9.75 -11.55 -10.82
N ALA A 215 -10.94 -11.57 -10.20
CA ALA A 215 -11.08 -11.84 -8.77
C ALA A 215 -10.44 -13.20 -8.40
N ASP A 216 -10.79 -14.26 -9.13
CA ASP A 216 -10.28 -15.62 -8.89
C ASP A 216 -8.75 -15.72 -9.04
N GLU A 217 -8.17 -15.07 -10.05
CA GLU A 217 -6.72 -15.04 -10.24
C GLU A 217 -6.00 -14.27 -9.12
N PHE A 218 -6.60 -13.18 -8.64
CA PHE A 218 -6.07 -12.45 -7.50
C PHE A 218 -6.15 -13.28 -6.22
N GLU A 219 -7.30 -13.90 -5.93
CA GLU A 219 -7.49 -14.77 -4.76
C GLU A 219 -6.50 -15.94 -4.77
N ALA A 220 -6.30 -16.58 -5.92
CA ALA A 220 -5.33 -17.67 -6.07
C ALA A 220 -3.88 -17.20 -5.80
N ARG A 221 -3.50 -16.01 -6.29
CA ARG A 221 -2.16 -15.45 -6.04
C ARG A 221 -1.97 -15.02 -4.59
N LEU A 222 -2.96 -14.36 -4.00
CA LEU A 222 -2.95 -14.00 -2.59
C LEU A 222 -2.79 -15.25 -1.72
N ALA A 223 -3.61 -16.27 -1.97
CA ALA A 223 -3.54 -17.52 -1.22
C ALA A 223 -2.20 -18.24 -1.36
N ALA A 224 -1.65 -18.29 -2.57
CA ALA A 224 -0.34 -18.89 -2.81
C ALA A 224 0.77 -18.15 -2.06
N GLU A 225 0.74 -16.82 -2.05
CA GLU A 225 1.73 -16.00 -1.37
C GLU A 225 1.61 -16.07 0.16
N GLU A 226 0.38 -16.07 0.69
CA GLU A 226 0.12 -16.28 2.12
C GLU A 226 0.66 -17.63 2.59
N GLN A 227 0.42 -18.71 1.84
CA GLN A 227 0.91 -20.04 2.19
C GLN A 227 2.43 -20.16 2.07
N ARG A 228 3.03 -19.52 1.05
CA ARG A 228 4.50 -19.44 0.93
C ARG A 228 5.13 -18.76 2.14
N ILE A 229 4.59 -17.61 2.55
CA ILE A 229 5.07 -16.87 3.73
C ILE A 229 4.78 -17.66 5.01
N HIS A 230 3.64 -18.31 5.11
CA HIS A 230 3.30 -19.15 6.26
C HIS A 230 4.34 -20.25 6.46
N GLY A 231 4.70 -20.98 5.40
CA GLY A 231 5.78 -21.97 5.45
C GLY A 231 7.14 -21.36 5.80
N ALA A 232 7.49 -20.23 5.20
CA ALA A 232 8.77 -19.54 5.44
C ALA A 232 8.92 -19.07 6.91
N THR A 233 7.83 -18.59 7.50
CA THR A 233 7.81 -18.10 8.89
C THR A 233 7.76 -19.22 9.94
N ASN A 234 7.47 -20.46 9.51
CA ASN A 234 7.24 -21.62 10.38
C ASN A 234 8.22 -22.79 10.15
N THR A 235 9.42 -22.54 9.63
CA THR A 235 10.43 -23.58 9.35
C THR A 235 10.71 -24.52 10.55
N LEU A 236 10.70 -24.00 11.78
CA LEU A 236 10.91 -24.77 13.02
C LEU A 236 9.70 -24.74 13.97
N TRP A 237 8.59 -24.14 13.55
CA TRP A 237 7.41 -23.92 14.36
C TRP A 237 6.21 -24.67 13.76
N PRO A 238 5.36 -25.34 14.56
CA PRO A 238 4.19 -26.01 14.00
C PRO A 238 3.23 -25.00 13.37
N GLU A 239 3.04 -25.06 12.04
CA GLU A 239 2.16 -24.16 11.26
C GLU A 239 0.74 -24.04 11.85
N LYS A 240 0.23 -25.12 12.45
CA LYS A 240 -1.10 -25.17 13.09
C LYS A 240 -1.25 -24.20 14.27
N LEU A 241 -0.16 -23.64 14.77
CA LEU A 241 -0.12 -22.68 15.87
C LEU A 241 0.01 -21.23 15.37
N GLY A 242 -0.17 -21.00 14.06
CA GLY A 242 0.05 -19.70 13.44
C GLY A 242 1.54 -19.35 13.37
N THR A 243 1.86 -18.06 13.29
CA THR A 243 3.23 -17.57 13.14
C THR A 243 3.78 -16.94 14.42
N THR A 244 5.03 -17.25 14.78
CA THR A 244 5.68 -16.61 15.93
C THR A 244 6.08 -15.15 15.66
N PRO A 245 6.17 -14.27 16.68
CA PRO A 245 6.65 -12.90 16.48
C PRO A 245 8.04 -12.84 15.84
N SER A 246 8.93 -13.76 16.23
CA SER A 246 10.26 -13.90 15.63
C SER A 246 10.19 -14.34 14.16
N GLY A 247 9.24 -15.21 13.80
CA GLY A 247 8.98 -15.60 12.42
C GLY A 247 8.53 -14.41 11.56
N ILE A 248 7.60 -13.59 12.07
CA ILE A 248 7.18 -12.34 11.43
C ILE A 248 8.37 -11.41 11.22
N SER A 249 9.12 -11.13 12.29
CA SER A 249 10.31 -10.26 12.23
C SER A 249 11.36 -10.80 11.25
N ALA A 250 11.63 -12.10 11.26
CA ALA A 250 12.59 -12.73 10.36
C ALA A 250 12.18 -12.59 8.88
N GLU A 251 10.92 -12.86 8.54
CA GLU A 251 10.43 -12.73 7.16
C GLU A 251 10.40 -11.28 6.70
N LEU A 252 9.92 -10.34 7.51
CA LEU A 252 10.01 -8.91 7.19
C LEU A 252 11.46 -8.49 6.95
N ASN A 253 12.39 -8.99 7.75
CA ASN A 253 13.81 -8.69 7.62
C ASN A 253 14.49 -9.33 6.38
N ARG A 254 13.80 -10.20 5.63
CA ARG A 254 14.25 -10.61 4.28
C ARG A 254 13.97 -9.53 3.23
N HIS A 255 13.12 -8.56 3.56
CA HIS A 255 12.64 -7.49 2.69
C HIS A 255 12.96 -6.10 3.27
N VAL A 256 14.12 -5.97 3.94
CA VAL A 256 14.56 -4.71 4.57
C VAL A 256 14.59 -3.57 3.56
N ASP A 257 15.02 -3.81 2.32
CA ASP A 257 15.08 -2.78 1.29
C ASP A 257 13.66 -2.27 0.92
N ALA A 258 12.71 -3.20 0.77
CA ALA A 258 11.31 -2.89 0.49
C ALA A 258 10.63 -2.13 1.63
N LEU A 259 10.92 -2.51 2.87
CA LEU A 259 10.32 -1.89 4.07
C LEU A 259 11.07 -0.64 4.54
N GLY A 260 12.32 -0.46 4.11
CA GLY A 260 13.20 0.65 4.48
C GLY A 260 13.73 0.61 5.91
N ALA A 261 13.54 -0.49 6.65
CA ALA A 261 14.02 -0.66 8.02
C ALA A 261 14.07 -2.15 8.40
N ARG A 262 14.91 -2.46 9.40
CA ARG A 262 14.80 -3.73 10.11
C ARG A 262 13.62 -3.69 11.06
N TYR A 263 12.99 -4.83 11.29
CA TYR A 263 11.85 -4.98 12.18
C TYR A 263 12.21 -5.87 13.36
N GLU A 264 11.87 -5.41 14.55
CA GLU A 264 12.16 -6.09 15.82
C GLU A 264 10.88 -6.33 16.61
N VAL A 265 10.84 -7.48 17.29
CA VAL A 265 9.78 -7.82 18.22
C VAL A 265 9.95 -7.00 19.50
N ARG A 266 8.91 -6.27 19.88
CA ARG A 266 8.84 -5.57 21.17
C ARG A 266 7.61 -6.05 21.94
N ILE A 267 7.84 -6.55 23.15
CA ILE A 267 6.75 -6.97 24.04
C ILE A 267 5.94 -5.74 24.44
N ALA A 268 4.64 -5.81 24.20
CA ALA A 268 3.71 -4.69 24.25
C ALA A 268 2.53 -4.95 25.19
N GLY A 269 2.71 -5.84 26.17
CA GLY A 269 1.74 -6.10 27.25
C GLY A 269 1.58 -4.95 28.24
N GLN A 270 0.89 -5.21 29.36
CA GLN A 270 0.51 -4.15 30.32
C GLN A 270 1.65 -3.64 31.23
N ALA A 271 2.83 -4.28 31.21
CA ALA A 271 4.00 -3.79 31.94
C ALA A 271 4.49 -2.42 31.38
N PRO A 272 5.21 -1.60 32.17
CA PRO A 272 5.68 -0.27 31.75
C PRO A 272 6.43 -0.25 30.41
N GLY A 273 7.26 -1.26 30.15
CA GLY A 273 7.97 -1.42 28.88
C GLY A 273 7.03 -1.60 27.67
N GLY A 274 5.84 -2.16 27.88
CA GLY A 274 4.88 -2.37 26.82
C GLY A 274 4.23 -1.07 26.32
N ARG A 275 4.03 -0.09 27.20
CA ARG A 275 3.56 1.25 26.76
C ARG A 275 4.60 1.92 25.85
N LYS A 276 5.90 1.77 26.15
CA LYS A 276 6.99 2.27 25.28
C LYS A 276 6.97 1.57 23.91
N ALA A 277 6.75 0.26 23.87
CA ALA A 277 6.62 -0.49 22.62
C ALA A 277 5.44 0.02 21.79
N ARG A 278 4.28 0.25 22.41
CA ARG A 278 3.09 0.78 21.72
C ARG A 278 3.30 2.22 21.21
N HIS A 279 4.02 3.06 21.95
CA HIS A 279 4.45 4.38 21.45
C HIS A 279 5.32 4.26 20.19
N ALA A 280 6.26 3.33 20.18
CA ALA A 280 7.10 3.11 18.99
C ALA A 280 6.28 2.61 17.78
N ALA A 281 5.23 1.81 18.02
CA ALA A 281 4.30 1.40 16.98
C ALA A 281 3.51 2.59 16.40
N VAL A 282 3.02 3.49 17.25
CA VAL A 282 2.33 4.72 16.80
C VAL A 282 3.28 5.60 15.98
N ALA A 283 4.50 5.84 16.46
CA ALA A 283 5.48 6.66 15.74
C ALA A 283 5.85 6.08 14.36
N ALA A 284 5.96 4.75 14.26
CA ALA A 284 6.17 4.07 12.98
C ALA A 284 4.96 4.22 12.05
N ALA A 285 3.74 4.07 12.56
CA ALA A 285 2.52 4.27 11.76
C ALA A 285 2.38 5.72 11.26
N GLU A 286 2.74 6.70 12.09
CA GLU A 286 2.78 8.13 11.72
C GLU A 286 3.81 8.41 10.62
N SER A 287 4.91 7.64 10.57
CA SER A 287 5.92 7.73 9.52
C SER A 287 5.58 6.91 8.26
N GLY A 288 4.40 6.27 8.20
CA GLY A 288 3.96 5.46 7.07
C GLY A 288 4.57 4.05 7.05
N GLN A 289 5.15 3.59 8.16
CA GLN A 289 5.66 2.22 8.29
C GLN A 289 4.56 1.29 8.84
N PRO A 290 4.24 0.18 8.15
CA PRO A 290 3.26 -0.79 8.62
C PRO A 290 3.81 -1.56 9.84
N VAL A 291 3.00 -1.74 10.88
CA VAL A 291 3.42 -2.41 12.12
C VAL A 291 2.52 -3.60 12.40
N PRO A 292 3.02 -4.86 12.28
CA PRO A 292 2.28 -6.00 12.75
C PRO A 292 2.11 -5.96 14.27
N VAL A 293 0.89 -6.21 14.73
CA VAL A 293 0.54 -6.22 16.15
C VAL A 293 -0.08 -7.56 16.50
N LEU A 294 0.51 -8.23 17.48
CA LEU A 294 0.00 -9.47 18.03
C LEU A 294 -0.98 -9.14 19.15
N VAL A 295 -2.24 -9.51 18.97
CA VAL A 295 -3.33 -9.31 19.91
C VAL A 295 -3.87 -10.65 20.43
N GLY A 296 -4.59 -10.57 21.54
CA GLY A 296 -5.15 -11.76 22.17
C GLY A 296 -5.89 -11.47 23.46
N ASP A 297 -6.38 -12.55 24.07
CA ASP A 297 -6.85 -12.58 25.45
C ASP A 297 -5.65 -12.70 26.39
N TRP A 298 -5.65 -13.68 27.30
CA TRP A 298 -4.45 -14.05 28.05
C TRP A 298 -3.43 -14.80 27.19
N LEU A 299 -3.84 -15.39 26.06
CA LEU A 299 -2.96 -15.98 25.06
C LEU A 299 -2.85 -15.07 23.82
N PRO A 300 -1.66 -14.89 23.26
CA PRO A 300 -1.51 -14.29 21.93
C PRO A 300 -2.13 -15.22 20.87
N ARG A 301 -2.98 -14.68 19.99
CA ARG A 301 -3.76 -15.52 19.06
C ARG A 301 -3.82 -14.99 17.63
N HIS A 302 -3.72 -13.68 17.44
CA HIS A 302 -4.12 -13.08 16.18
C HIS A 302 -3.22 -11.89 15.83
N TYR A 303 -2.85 -11.79 14.55
CA TYR A 303 -2.13 -10.64 14.03
C TYR A 303 -3.07 -9.71 13.29
N VAL A 304 -2.94 -8.43 13.60
CA VAL A 304 -3.50 -7.33 12.82
C VAL A 304 -2.36 -6.44 12.34
N LEU A 305 -2.62 -5.60 11.35
CA LEU A 305 -1.62 -4.66 10.84
C LEU A 305 -2.02 -3.22 11.17
N LEU A 306 -1.23 -2.53 11.99
CA LEU A 306 -1.36 -1.09 12.14
C LEU A 306 -0.80 -0.43 10.87
N ILE A 307 -1.67 0.20 10.09
CA ILE A 307 -1.33 0.69 8.75
C ILE A 307 -1.09 2.20 8.71
N GLY A 308 -1.56 2.95 9.72
CA GLY A 308 -1.32 4.38 9.80
C GLY A 308 -2.21 5.09 10.82
N VAL A 309 -2.18 6.41 10.74
CA VAL A 309 -2.88 7.31 11.66
C VAL A 309 -3.61 8.38 10.85
N ASP A 310 -4.85 8.68 11.21
CA ASP A 310 -5.57 9.83 10.70
C ASP A 310 -6.12 10.72 11.84
N ARG A 311 -7.02 11.66 11.52
CA ARG A 311 -7.59 12.59 12.51
C ARG A 311 -8.42 11.91 13.61
N ALA A 312 -8.98 10.74 13.36
CA ALA A 312 -9.88 10.04 14.26
C ALA A 312 -9.18 8.92 15.05
N GLY A 313 -7.98 8.48 14.63
CA GLY A 313 -7.17 7.55 15.42
C GLY A 313 -6.24 6.69 14.58
N LEU A 314 -5.89 5.55 15.15
CA LEU A 314 -5.09 4.51 14.51
C LEU A 314 -5.98 3.67 13.60
N LEU A 315 -5.48 3.35 12.40
CA LEU A 315 -6.13 2.46 11.47
C LEU A 315 -5.42 1.10 11.46
N PHE A 316 -6.20 0.05 11.70
CA PHE A 316 -5.76 -1.33 11.66
C PHE A 316 -6.41 -2.04 10.49
N TYR A 317 -5.67 -2.89 9.82
CA TYR A 317 -6.21 -3.91 8.93
C TYR A 317 -6.35 -5.22 9.71
N GLU A 318 -7.57 -5.76 9.70
CA GLU A 318 -7.96 -7.02 10.32
C GLU A 318 -8.14 -8.08 9.21
N PRO A 319 -7.29 -9.12 9.18
CA PRO A 319 -7.22 -10.04 8.05
C PRO A 319 -8.32 -11.11 8.02
N THR A 320 -9.05 -11.38 9.10
CA THR A 320 -10.11 -12.41 9.14
C THR A 320 -11.28 -12.00 8.25
N GLU A 321 -11.76 -10.76 8.43
CA GLU A 321 -12.92 -10.21 7.73
C GLU A 321 -12.53 -9.27 6.58
N ALA A 322 -11.23 -9.11 6.30
CA ALA A 322 -10.69 -8.13 5.36
C ALA A 322 -11.15 -6.71 5.67
N THR A 323 -11.15 -6.30 6.95
CA THR A 323 -11.70 -5.00 7.33
C THR A 323 -10.64 -4.02 7.81
N LEU A 324 -10.96 -2.74 7.69
CA LEU A 324 -10.28 -1.71 8.44
C LEU A 324 -11.02 -1.49 9.77
N VAL A 325 -10.26 -1.34 10.85
CA VAL A 325 -10.78 -1.08 12.19
C VAL A 325 -10.06 0.12 12.76
N ARG A 326 -10.80 1.01 13.38
CA ARG A 326 -10.28 2.23 13.99
C ARG A 326 -10.18 2.07 15.50
N ILE A 327 -9.05 2.49 16.06
CA ILE A 327 -8.81 2.50 17.51
C ILE A 327 -8.33 3.88 17.93
N GLY A 328 -8.80 4.38 19.07
CA GLY A 328 -8.28 5.61 19.67
C GLY A 328 -6.80 5.45 20.02
N ILE A 329 -6.00 6.49 19.76
CA ILE A 329 -4.57 6.46 20.09
C ILE A 329 -4.36 6.17 21.59
N GLN A 330 -5.16 6.78 22.46
CA GLN A 330 -5.03 6.56 23.91
C GLN A 330 -5.45 5.15 24.33
N ASP A 331 -6.48 4.58 23.69
CA ASP A 331 -6.92 3.20 23.96
C ASP A 331 -5.80 2.21 23.63
N PHE A 332 -5.22 2.34 22.43
CA PHE A 332 -4.08 1.53 22.01
C PHE A 332 -2.87 1.75 22.93
N LEU A 333 -2.53 2.98 23.31
CA LEU A 333 -1.44 3.24 24.26
C LEU A 333 -1.73 2.66 25.65
N GLY A 334 -3.00 2.57 26.06
CA GLY A 334 -3.48 1.83 27.24
C GLY A 334 -3.46 0.31 27.07
N GLY A 335 -3.24 -0.19 25.85
CA GLY A 335 -3.26 -1.60 25.51
C GLY A 335 -4.66 -2.18 25.33
N ASP A 336 -5.69 -1.33 25.24
CA ASP A 336 -7.05 -1.71 24.89
C ASP A 336 -7.20 -1.76 23.37
N VAL A 337 -7.51 -2.95 22.88
CA VAL A 337 -7.74 -3.24 21.46
C VAL A 337 -9.06 -3.97 21.25
N SER A 338 -10.02 -3.81 22.19
CA SER A 338 -11.29 -4.56 22.20
C SER A 338 -12.11 -4.39 20.91
N ALA A 339 -11.93 -3.27 20.19
CA ALA A 339 -12.53 -3.05 18.87
C ALA A 339 -12.08 -4.07 17.80
N LEU A 340 -10.93 -4.73 17.99
CA LEU A 340 -10.42 -5.82 17.16
C LEU A 340 -10.90 -7.21 17.63
N GLY A 341 -11.85 -7.27 18.57
CA GLY A 341 -12.35 -8.53 19.13
C GLY A 341 -11.45 -9.17 20.19
N PHE A 342 -10.35 -8.51 20.57
CA PHE A 342 -9.41 -8.98 21.59
C PHE A 342 -9.11 -7.90 22.61
N PRO A 343 -8.96 -8.22 23.91
CA PRO A 343 -8.78 -7.20 24.94
C PRO A 343 -7.36 -6.63 25.03
N HIS A 344 -6.34 -7.34 24.53
CA HIS A 344 -4.94 -7.03 24.85
C HIS A 344 -3.98 -7.07 23.65
N VAL A 345 -3.04 -6.12 23.67
CA VAL A 345 -1.82 -6.17 22.86
C VAL A 345 -0.75 -6.99 23.59
N HIS A 346 -0.12 -7.93 22.89
CA HIS A 346 0.96 -8.79 23.42
C HIS A 346 2.33 -8.36 22.90
N ALA A 347 2.44 -8.11 21.60
CA ALA A 347 3.68 -7.66 20.97
C ALA A 347 3.39 -6.74 19.79
N VAL A 348 4.35 -5.88 19.49
CA VAL A 348 4.40 -5.09 18.25
C VAL A 348 5.71 -5.42 17.55
N ILE A 349 5.67 -5.54 16.23
CA ILE A 349 6.84 -5.79 15.40
C ILE A 349 7.15 -4.47 14.69
N THR A 350 8.12 -3.74 15.23
CA THR A 350 8.34 -2.34 14.87
C THR A 350 9.68 -2.13 14.21
N PRO A 351 9.81 -1.11 13.35
CA PRO A 351 11.08 -0.62 12.84
C PRO A 351 12.14 -0.40 13.94
N SER A 352 13.37 -0.82 13.66
CA SER A 352 14.59 -0.45 14.37
C SER A 352 15.53 0.28 13.42
N HIS A 353 16.19 1.31 13.96
CA HIS A 353 17.14 2.16 13.25
C HIS A 353 18.57 1.73 13.54
#